data_AF-A0A2A5IER9-F1
#
_entry.id   AF-A0A2A5IER9-F1
#
_cell.length_a   1.000
_cell.length_b   1.000
_cell.length_c   1.000
_cell.angle_alpha   90.00
_cell.angle_beta   90.00
_cell.angle_gamma   90.00
#
_symmetry.space_group_name_H-M   'P 1'
#
loop_
_entity.id
_entity.type
_entity.pdbx_description
1 polymer ?
#
loop_
_entity_poly.entity_id
_entity_poly.type
_entity_poly.pdbx_seq_one_letter_code
_entity_poly.pdbx_strand_id
1 'polypeptide(L)' 'MNSKHGLSQGRLNAAKDYTRIFLENISRIELMYQLSLNKKVDGKEAENFIARHIKEIERDWERFKTYIEQRDDMRELD' A
#
# COMPACT_ATOMS: atom_id res chain seq x y z
N MET A 1 -17.17 21.26 3.67
CA MET A 1 -16.12 22.12 3.05
C MET A 1 -15.77 21.51 1.71
N ASN A 2 -16.15 22.18 0.62
CA ASN A 2 -15.71 21.81 -0.72
C ASN A 2 -14.19 22.03 -0.78
N SER A 3 -13.45 20.95 -0.98
CA SER A 3 -12.00 21.00 -1.05
C SER A 3 -11.62 21.46 -2.45
N LYS A 4 -11.03 22.67 -2.57
CA LYS A 4 -10.62 23.32 -3.84
C LYS A 4 -9.68 22.50 -4.75
N HIS A 5 -9.18 21.35 -4.29
CA HIS A 5 -8.11 20.60 -4.95
C HIS A 5 -8.43 19.11 -5.13
N GLY A 6 -9.69 18.70 -4.94
CA GLY A 6 -10.09 17.30 -5.02
C GLY A 6 -9.54 16.38 -3.91
N LEU A 7 -8.78 16.94 -2.96
CA LEU A 7 -8.24 16.28 -1.78
C LEU A 7 -9.07 16.62 -0.54
N SER A 8 -9.53 15.60 0.18
CA SER A 8 -10.21 15.75 1.45
C SER A 8 -9.40 15.17 2.60
N GLN A 9 -9.68 15.58 3.83
CA GLN A 9 -9.07 14.97 5.02
C GLN A 9 -9.30 13.45 5.06
N GLY A 10 -10.47 12.97 4.61
CA GLY A 10 -10.77 11.55 4.49
C GLY A 10 -9.86 10.83 3.49
N ARG A 11 -9.61 11.43 2.32
CA ARG A 11 -8.68 10.87 1.32
C ARG A 11 -7.24 10.85 1.83
N LEU A 12 -6.81 11.89 2.52
CA LEU A 12 -5.49 11.94 3.17
C LEU A 12 -5.34 10.90 4.26
N ASN A 13 -6.39 10.67 5.06
CA ASN A 13 -6.38 9.63 6.08
C ASN A 13 -6.31 8.23 5.43
N ALA A 14 -7.09 7.97 4.38
CA ALA A 14 -7.04 6.71 3.64
C ALA A 14 -5.63 6.48 3.03
N ALA A 15 -5.03 7.52 2.44
CA ALA A 15 -3.67 7.45 1.91
C ALA A 15 -2.65 7.07 3.00
N LYS A 16 -2.75 7.66 4.20
CA LYS A 16 -1.91 7.29 5.36
C LYS A 16 -2.12 5.83 5.76
N ASP A 17 -3.35 5.35 5.76
CA ASP A 17 -3.65 3.95 6.09
C ASP A 17 -3.01 2.99 5.09
N TYR A 18 -3.05 3.28 3.78
CA TYR A 18 -2.33 2.48 2.79
C TYR A 18 -0.82 2.48 3.01
N THR A 19 -0.21 3.62 3.38
CA THR A 19 1.22 3.65 3.70
C THR A 19 1.59 2.78 4.91
N ARG A 20 0.70 2.69 5.90
CA ARG A 20 0.88 1.79 7.05
C ARG A 20 0.81 0.33 6.60
N ILE A 21 -0.14 -0.02 5.75
CA ILE A 21 -0.30 -1.37 5.20
C ILE A 21 0.94 -1.78 4.38
N PHE A 22 1.55 -0.87 3.60
CA PHE A 22 2.81 -1.17 2.90
C PHE A 22 3.91 -1.54 3.87
N LEU A 23 4.09 -0.75 4.93
CA LEU A 23 5.14 -1.01 5.92
C LEU A 23 4.92 -2.38 6.57
N GLU A 24 3.69 -2.69 6.96
CA GLU A 24 3.34 -4.01 7.50
C GLU A 24 3.65 -5.15 6.54
N ASN A 25 3.32 -4.99 5.25
CA ASN A 25 3.60 -6.01 4.23
C ASN A 25 5.11 -6.20 4.01
N ILE A 26 5.90 -5.13 4.03
CA ILE A 26 7.37 -5.21 3.98
C ILE A 26 7.90 -5.97 5.20
N SER A 27 7.42 -5.64 6.41
CA SER A 27 7.84 -6.35 7.62
C SER A 27 7.44 -7.84 7.60
N ARG A 28 6.27 -8.18 7.04
CA ARG A 28 5.85 -9.59 6.85
C ARG A 28 6.77 -10.32 5.87
N ILE A 29 7.16 -9.68 4.77
CA ILE A 29 8.12 -10.23 3.79
C ILE A 29 9.48 -10.48 4.47
N GLU A 30 10.00 -9.50 5.20
CA GLU A 30 11.26 -9.62 5.92
C GLU A 30 11.22 -10.78 6.92
N LEU A 31 10.18 -10.86 7.74
CA LEU A 31 10.00 -11.95 8.69
C LEU A 31 9.98 -13.32 7.99
N MET A 32 9.21 -13.46 6.90
CA MET A 32 9.12 -14.72 6.16
C MET A 32 10.47 -15.11 5.55
N TYR A 33 11.20 -14.13 5.01
CA TYR A 33 12.55 -14.34 4.50
C TYR A 33 13.50 -14.86 5.60
N GLN A 34 13.49 -14.25 6.79
CA GLN A 34 14.29 -14.72 7.92
C GLN A 34 13.90 -16.13 8.39
N LEU A 35 12.61 -16.46 8.40
CA LEU A 35 12.14 -17.81 8.76
C LEU A 35 12.61 -18.86 7.74
N SER A 36 12.59 -18.53 6.45
CA SER A 36 13.11 -19.38 5.37
C SER A 36 14.62 -19.61 5.51
N LEU A 37 15.42 -18.55 5.73
CA LEU A 37 16.87 -18.67 5.96
C LEU A 37 17.20 -19.58 7.15
N ASN A 38 16.40 -19.50 8.22
CA ASN A 38 16.55 -20.31 9.41
C ASN A 38 15.92 -21.71 9.29
N LYS A 39 15.48 -22.11 8.09
CA LYS A 39 14.85 -23.41 7.78
C LYS A 39 13.64 -23.71 8.67
N LYS A 40 12.92 -22.67 9.12
CA LYS A 40 11.68 -22.77 9.90
C LYS A 40 10.45 -22.88 9.02
N VAL A 41 10.56 -22.45 7.77
CA VAL A 41 9.52 -22.52 6.72
C VAL A 41 10.18 -23.05 5.45
N ASP A 42 9.43 -23.83 4.66
CA ASP A 42 9.89 -24.32 3.36
C ASP A 42 10.15 -23.16 2.38
N GLY A 43 11.18 -23.30 1.55
CA GLY A 43 11.59 -22.24 0.62
C GLY A 43 10.48 -21.86 -0.37
N LYS A 44 9.76 -22.85 -0.91
CA LYS A 44 8.67 -22.62 -1.87
C LYS A 44 7.47 -21.97 -1.20
N GLU A 45 7.16 -22.36 0.04
CA GLU A 45 6.11 -21.71 0.84
C GLU A 45 6.45 -20.24 1.11
N ALA A 46 7.69 -19.95 1.50
CA ALA A 46 8.17 -18.60 1.72
C ALA A 46 8.13 -17.75 0.43
N GLU A 47 8.60 -18.28 -0.70
CA GLU A 47 8.54 -17.59 -2.00
C GLU A 47 7.11 -17.24 -2.41
N ASN A 48 6.17 -18.18 -2.28
CA ASN A 48 4.76 -17.94 -2.58
C ASN A 48 4.16 -16.86 -1.67
N PHE A 49 4.48 -16.90 -0.37
CA PHE A 49 4.04 -15.91 0.60
C PHE A 49 4.57 -14.51 0.24
N ILE A 50 5.87 -14.40 -0.07
CA ILE A 50 6.51 -13.14 -0.45
C ILE A 50 5.90 -12.60 -1.74
N ALA A 51 5.75 -13.44 -2.77
CA ALA A 51 5.16 -13.04 -4.05
C ALA A 51 3.72 -12.53 -3.89
N ARG A 52 2.93 -13.12 -2.99
CA ARG A 52 1.58 -12.62 -2.67
C ARG A 52 1.63 -11.23 -2.06
N HIS A 53 2.50 -10.99 -1.08
CA HIS A 53 2.59 -9.69 -0.42
C HIS A 53 3.13 -8.60 -1.35
N ILE A 54 4.03 -8.93 -2.29
CA ILE A 54 4.46 -8.00 -3.34
C ILE A 54 3.25 -7.56 -4.18
N LYS A 55 2.41 -8.50 -4.63
CA LYS A 55 1.18 -8.18 -5.38
C LYS A 55 0.19 -7.33 -4.58
N GLU A 56 0.09 -7.56 -3.27
CA GLU A 56 -0.73 -6.73 -2.40
C GLU A 56 -0.18 -5.30 -2.29
N ILE A 57 1.13 -5.14 -2.15
CA ILE A 57 1.80 -3.83 -2.18
C ILE A 57 1.52 -3.11 -3.51
N GLU A 58 1.67 -3.78 -4.65
CA GLU A 58 1.37 -3.18 -5.96
C GLU A 58 -0.07 -2.68 -6.04
N ARG A 59 -1.04 -3.52 -5.66
CA ARG A 59 -2.46 -3.15 -5.66
C ARG A 59 -2.74 -1.96 -4.74
N ASP A 60 -2.20 -1.99 -3.53
CA ASP A 60 -2.44 -0.96 -2.55
C ASP A 60 -1.72 0.34 -2.95
N TRP A 61 -0.61 0.27 -3.71
CA TRP A 61 0.10 1.42 -4.28
C TRP A 61 -0.73 2.14 -5.33
N GLU A 62 -1.35 1.38 -6.24
CA GLU A 62 -2.29 1.95 -7.20
C GLU A 62 -3.45 2.64 -6.48
N ARG A 63 -3.99 2.04 -5.43
CA ARG A 63 -5.06 2.66 -4.63
C ARG A 63 -4.58 3.93 -3.94
N PHE A 64 -3.44 3.89 -3.27
CA PHE A 64 -2.83 5.04 -2.61
C PHE A 64 -2.72 6.23 -3.57
N LYS A 65 -2.20 6.01 -4.79
CA LYS A 65 -2.07 7.07 -5.81
C LYS A 65 -3.40 7.74 -6.11
N THR A 66 -4.48 6.97 -6.28
CA THR A 66 -5.82 7.55 -6.56
C THR A 66 -6.36 8.43 -5.42
N TYR A 67 -5.93 8.22 -4.17
CA TYR A 67 -6.35 9.04 -3.03
C TYR A 67 -5.56 10.34 -2.89
N ILE A 68 -4.30 10.37 -3.33
CA ILE A 68 -3.44 11.57 -3.31
C ILE A 68 -3.47 12.35 -4.63
N GLU A 69 -4.04 11.79 -5.67
CA GLU A 69 -4.22 12.45 -6.96
C GLU A 69 -5.19 13.62 -6.82
N GLN A 70 -4.70 14.81 -7.19
CA GLN A 70 -5.54 16.00 -7.28
C GLN A 70 -6.47 15.81 -8.48
N ARG A 71 -7.77 15.77 -8.21
CA ARG A 71 -8.78 15.61 -9.26
C ARG A 71 -8.95 16.90 -10.03
N ASP A 72 -8.44 16.93 -11.26
CA ASP A 72 -8.56 18.08 -12.16
C ASP A 72 -10.02 18.42 -12.46
N ASP A 73 -10.90 17.42 -12.51
CA ASP A 73 -12.34 17.60 -12.71
C ASP A 73 -13.08 18.20 -11.50
N MET A 74 -12.40 18.29 -10.36
CA MET A 74 -12.90 18.89 -9.11
C MET A 74 -12.20 20.21 -8.77
N ARG A 75 -11.28 20.68 -9.62
CA ARG A 75 -10.81 22.06 -9.56
C ARG A 75 -11.96 22.90 -10.11
N GLU A 76 -12.65 23.63 -9.23
CA GLU A 76 -13.53 24.70 -9.70
C GLU A 76 -12.68 25.56 -10.64
N LEU A 77 -13.06 25.60 -11.92
CA LEU A 77 -12.46 26.52 -12.89
C LEU A 77 -12.70 27.92 -12.32
N ASP A 78 -11.62 28.57 -11.89
CA ASP A 78 -11.65 29.97 -11.41
C ASP A 78 -12.41 30.88 -12.40
#